data_AF-A0A954Q2T1-F1
#
_entry.id   AF-A0A954Q2T1-F1
#
_cell.length_a   1.000
_cell.length_b   1.000
_cell.length_c   1.000
_cell.angle_alpha   90.00
_cell.angle_beta   90.00
_cell.angle_gamma   90.00
#
_symmetry.space_group_name_H-M   'P 1'
#
loop_
_entity.id
_entity.type
_entity.pdbx_description
1 polymer ?
#
loop_
_entity_poly.entity_id
_entity_poly.type
_entity_poly.pdbx_seq_one_letter_code
_entity_poly.pdbx_strand_id
1 'polypeptide(L)'
;MLDRAITDYVASAPQLVKKIPGQLSDREIRFLALMGACPLAEGEILSIGCGLGQSAIVFAEAARLAGDTRVSAIDPLVTSFYRTQLSAIETNLKNARVDDIVDFHHVFPEEISEIWDRPLRLLFLGAEHSPEGAEADFDEYVEYLTDGAIVAFHNAIKRRDGGLVVFTEDILLDEHFGAAGMCGTIAWARYHGDPAQASKFRDQKAKLYQQLTPLIPFVAQDRKQSWWSRLSLKLQERRIPHQDVEPESWLRNVA
;
A
#
# COMPACT_ATOMS: atom_id res chain seq x y z
N MET A 1 19.94 1.03 11.50
CA MET A 1 19.23 -0.04 12.21
C MET A 1 17.88 0.53 12.60
N LEU A 2 16.81 -0.26 12.49
CA LEU A 2 15.49 0.16 12.96
C LEU A 2 15.53 0.33 14.47
N ASP A 3 14.80 1.32 14.99
CA ASP A 3 14.61 1.46 16.43
C ASP A 3 13.94 0.20 17.00
N ARG A 4 14.31 -0.17 18.22
CA ARG A 4 13.71 -1.30 18.93
C ARG A 4 12.20 -1.12 19.09
N ALA A 5 11.74 0.09 19.39
CA ALA A 5 10.33 0.42 19.52
C ALA A 5 9.58 0.16 18.20
N ILE A 6 10.19 0.51 17.06
CA ILE A 6 9.61 0.22 15.74
C ILE A 6 9.56 -1.29 15.49
N THR A 7 10.60 -2.03 15.85
CA THR A 7 10.64 -3.49 15.67
C THR A 7 9.58 -4.19 16.53
N ASP A 8 9.45 -3.79 17.80
CA ASP A 8 8.43 -4.29 18.72
C ASP A 8 7.01 -3.93 18.22
N TYR A 9 6.85 -2.75 17.65
CA TYR A 9 5.59 -2.32 17.04
C TYR A 9 5.25 -3.13 15.79
N VAL A 10 6.19 -3.33 14.86
CA VAL A 10 6.00 -4.18 13.67
C VAL A 10 5.52 -5.57 14.09
N ALA A 11 6.08 -6.16 15.14
CA ALA A 11 5.64 -7.47 15.62
C ALA A 11 4.22 -7.47 16.22
N SER A 12 3.83 -6.39 16.90
CA SER A 12 2.59 -6.29 17.69
C SER A 12 1.43 -5.59 16.97
N ALA A 13 1.67 -4.89 15.85
CA ALA A 13 0.67 -4.14 15.09
C ALA A 13 -0.62 -4.92 14.77
N PRO A 14 -0.60 -6.23 14.44
CA PRO A 14 -1.84 -6.98 14.23
C PRO A 14 -2.78 -6.99 15.44
N GLN A 15 -2.26 -6.92 16.66
CA GLN A 15 -3.10 -6.88 17.87
C GLN A 15 -3.80 -5.54 18.06
N LEU A 16 -3.21 -4.44 17.56
CA LEU A 16 -3.78 -3.09 17.66
C LEU A 16 -5.12 -3.00 16.91
N VAL A 17 -5.21 -3.63 15.75
CA VAL A 17 -6.37 -3.54 14.85
C VAL A 17 -7.21 -4.83 14.78
N LYS A 18 -6.90 -5.84 15.59
CA LYS A 18 -7.54 -7.17 15.57
C LYS A 18 -9.07 -7.15 15.67
N LYS A 19 -9.63 -6.18 16.39
CA LYS A 19 -11.08 -6.04 16.60
C LYS A 19 -11.77 -5.20 15.52
N ILE A 20 -11.00 -4.55 14.65
CA ILE A 20 -11.51 -3.71 13.57
C ILE A 20 -11.72 -4.62 12.37
N PRO A 21 -12.95 -4.75 11.85
CA PRO A 21 -13.18 -5.50 10.63
C PRO A 21 -12.38 -4.90 9.47
N GLY A 22 -11.80 -5.75 8.63
CA GLY A 22 -11.05 -5.32 7.46
C GLY A 22 -10.47 -6.50 6.69
N GLN A 23 -9.73 -6.20 5.64
CA GLN A 23 -9.24 -7.19 4.67
C GLN A 23 -7.73 -7.47 4.75
N LEU A 24 -7.03 -6.80 5.67
CA LEU A 24 -5.59 -6.97 5.84
C LEU A 24 -5.30 -8.21 6.70
N SER A 25 -4.39 -9.05 6.22
CA SER A 25 -3.82 -10.14 7.01
C SER A 25 -2.81 -9.62 8.03
N ASP A 26 -2.55 -10.39 9.10
CA ASP A 26 -1.51 -10.05 10.09
C ASP A 26 -0.17 -9.71 9.44
N ARG A 27 0.24 -10.46 8.41
CA ARG A 27 1.47 -10.19 7.65
C ARG A 27 1.45 -8.82 6.98
N GLU A 28 0.35 -8.47 6.32
CA GLU A 28 0.21 -7.19 5.64
C GLU A 28 0.19 -6.04 6.67
N ILE A 29 -0.47 -6.22 7.81
CA ILE A 29 -0.46 -5.24 8.91
C ILE A 29 0.97 -4.99 9.41
N ARG A 30 1.78 -6.04 9.61
CA ARG A 30 3.19 -5.88 9.97
C ARG A 30 3.96 -5.11 8.90
N PHE A 31 3.65 -5.36 7.63
CA PHE A 31 4.31 -4.68 6.53
C PHE A 31 3.90 -3.20 6.42
N LEU A 32 2.63 -2.86 6.67
CA LEU A 32 2.19 -1.47 6.80
C LEU A 32 2.93 -0.75 7.92
N ALA A 33 3.08 -1.38 9.09
CA ALA A 33 3.83 -0.83 10.21
C ALA A 33 5.30 -0.55 9.83
N LEU A 34 5.93 -1.46 9.08
CA LEU A 34 7.29 -1.30 8.60
C LEU A 34 7.43 -0.15 7.60
N MET A 35 6.54 -0.07 6.61
CA MET A 35 6.55 1.02 5.61
C MET A 35 6.27 2.38 6.24
N GLY A 36 5.28 2.48 7.14
CA GLY A 36 4.93 3.73 7.81
C GLY A 36 6.03 4.28 8.72
N ALA A 37 6.89 3.41 9.23
CA ALA A 37 8.05 3.78 10.05
C ALA A 37 9.36 3.90 9.24
N CYS A 38 9.30 3.75 7.91
CA CYS A 38 10.48 3.79 7.05
C CYS A 38 11.06 5.21 7.00
N PRO A 39 12.36 5.39 7.34
CA PRO A 39 13.00 6.70 7.43
C PRO A 39 13.64 7.18 6.11
N LEU A 40 13.31 6.54 4.98
CA LEU A 40 13.98 6.78 3.69
C LEU A 40 13.47 8.00 2.93
N ALA A 41 12.38 8.60 3.41
CA ALA A 41 11.77 9.81 2.85
C ALA A 41 11.07 10.62 3.95
N GLU A 42 10.96 11.92 3.72
CA GLU A 42 10.23 12.85 4.58
C GLU A 42 8.91 13.25 3.92
N GLY A 43 7.86 13.44 4.72
CA GLY A 43 6.56 13.82 4.19
C GLY A 43 5.42 13.12 4.90
N GLU A 44 4.23 13.34 4.38
CA GLU A 44 2.99 12.77 4.88
C GLU A 44 2.81 11.32 4.39
N ILE A 45 2.14 10.51 5.20
CA ILE A 45 1.58 9.24 4.76
C ILE A 45 0.16 9.51 4.26
N LEU A 46 -0.14 9.15 3.03
CA LEU A 46 -1.49 9.17 2.48
C LEU A 46 -2.01 7.74 2.31
N SER A 47 -3.16 7.44 2.93
CA SER A 47 -3.88 6.18 2.77
C SER A 47 -5.23 6.42 2.07
N ILE A 48 -5.38 5.94 0.86
CA ILE A 48 -6.65 5.97 0.12
C ILE A 48 -7.36 4.62 0.31
N GLY A 49 -8.66 4.64 0.66
CA GLY A 49 -9.44 3.42 0.87
C GLY A 49 -9.16 2.73 2.21
N CYS A 50 -9.28 3.46 3.32
CA CYS A 50 -8.97 2.94 4.66
C CYS A 50 -10.13 2.20 5.36
N GLY A 51 -11.36 2.29 4.84
CA GLY A 51 -12.56 1.63 5.32
C GLY A 51 -12.88 1.93 6.79
N LEU A 52 -12.65 0.95 7.67
CA LEU A 52 -12.84 1.09 9.12
C LEU A 52 -11.58 1.53 9.88
N GLY A 53 -10.51 1.87 9.15
CA GLY A 53 -9.31 2.51 9.68
C GLY A 53 -8.14 1.57 10.02
N GLN A 54 -8.13 0.30 9.58
CA GLN A 54 -7.01 -0.61 9.90
C GLN A 54 -5.66 -0.06 9.42
N SER A 55 -5.56 0.36 8.15
CA SER A 55 -4.33 0.94 7.61
C SER A 55 -3.98 2.27 8.27
N ALA A 56 -4.96 3.17 8.38
CA ALA A 56 -4.77 4.51 8.97
C ALA A 56 -4.24 4.44 10.41
N ILE A 57 -4.82 3.58 11.25
CA ILE A 57 -4.36 3.36 12.64
C ILE A 57 -2.94 2.81 12.66
N VAL A 58 -2.64 1.85 11.80
CA VAL A 58 -1.32 1.23 11.76
C VAL A 58 -0.26 2.24 11.33
N PHE A 59 -0.57 3.07 10.33
CA PHE A 59 0.32 4.13 9.85
C PHE A 59 0.50 5.26 10.86
N ALA A 60 -0.55 5.67 11.58
CA ALA A 60 -0.47 6.70 12.60
C ALA A 60 0.51 6.33 13.72
N GLU A 61 0.41 5.10 14.22
CA GLU A 61 1.34 4.60 15.25
C GLU A 61 2.76 4.45 14.68
N ALA A 62 2.90 3.96 13.45
CA ALA A 62 4.20 3.83 12.78
C ALA A 62 4.89 5.19 12.60
N ALA A 63 4.14 6.19 12.12
CA ALA A 63 4.60 7.56 11.93
C ALA A 63 5.04 8.15 13.27
N ARG A 64 4.21 8.01 14.31
CA ARG A 64 4.51 8.52 15.65
C ARG A 64 5.82 7.98 16.20
N LEU A 65 6.07 6.69 16.03
CA LEU A 65 7.33 6.04 16.45
C LEU A 65 8.54 6.49 15.61
N ALA A 66 8.31 6.89 14.35
CA ALA A 66 9.33 7.49 13.50
C ALA A 66 9.53 9.00 13.74
N GLY A 67 8.77 9.60 14.67
CA GLY A 67 8.86 11.03 14.98
C GLY A 67 8.09 11.94 14.01
N ASP A 68 7.18 11.40 13.22
CA ASP A 68 6.25 12.15 12.35
C ASP A 68 4.81 11.95 12.85
N THR A 69 3.93 12.91 12.59
CA THR A 69 2.51 12.83 12.99
C THR A 69 1.57 13.19 11.84
N ARG A 70 2.06 13.20 10.60
CA ARG A 70 1.26 13.55 9.42
C ARG A 70 0.79 12.29 8.73
N VAL A 71 -0.48 11.95 8.95
CA VAL A 71 -1.17 10.87 8.26
C VAL A 71 -2.52 11.38 7.78
N SER A 72 -2.75 11.37 6.48
CA SER A 72 -4.06 11.59 5.89
C SER A 72 -4.67 10.27 5.46
N ALA A 73 -5.96 10.12 5.69
CA ALA A 73 -6.73 8.99 5.23
C ALA A 73 -7.96 9.47 4.46
N ILE A 74 -8.14 9.02 3.23
CA ILE A 74 -9.26 9.40 2.37
C ILE A 74 -10.12 8.16 2.13
N ASP A 75 -11.42 8.27 2.40
CA ASP A 75 -12.37 7.21 2.06
C ASP A 75 -13.79 7.78 1.94
N PRO A 76 -14.50 7.58 0.81
CA PRO A 76 -15.89 8.01 0.67
C PRO A 76 -16.87 7.16 1.51
N LEU A 77 -16.40 6.10 2.17
CA LEU A 77 -17.14 5.14 2.98
C LEU A 77 -18.30 4.47 2.24
N VAL A 78 -18.21 4.44 0.90
CA VAL A 78 -19.19 3.86 0.01
C VAL A 78 -18.49 2.85 -0.88
N THR A 79 -18.92 1.60 -0.78
CA THR A 79 -18.59 0.55 -1.75
C THR A 79 -19.82 0.19 -2.55
N SER A 80 -19.64 -0.55 -3.64
CA SER A 80 -20.76 -1.09 -4.45
C SER A 80 -21.66 -2.07 -3.69
N PHE A 81 -21.23 -2.57 -2.51
CA PHE A 81 -21.93 -3.60 -1.75
C PHE A 81 -22.53 -3.10 -0.43
N TYR A 82 -21.92 -2.09 0.19
CA TYR A 82 -22.38 -1.54 1.48
C TYR A 82 -21.84 -0.12 1.71
N ARG A 83 -22.54 0.61 2.57
CA ARG A 83 -22.12 1.90 3.10
C ARG A 83 -21.68 1.74 4.54
N THR A 84 -20.49 2.23 4.85
CA THR A 84 -19.98 2.31 6.21
C THR A 84 -20.42 3.64 6.83
N GLN A 85 -20.82 3.63 8.11
CA GLN A 85 -21.16 4.87 8.80
C GLN A 85 -19.87 5.58 9.23
N LEU A 86 -19.79 6.90 8.98
CA LEU A 86 -18.67 7.75 9.41
C LEU A 86 -18.32 7.57 10.90
N SER A 87 -19.33 7.47 11.76
CA SER A 87 -19.15 7.27 13.19
C SER A 87 -18.35 6.01 13.55
N ALA A 88 -18.34 4.98 12.70
CA ALA A 88 -17.62 3.73 12.95
C ALA A 88 -16.10 3.93 12.85
N ILE A 89 -15.62 4.59 11.79
CA ILE A 89 -14.18 4.89 11.66
C ILE A 89 -13.74 5.91 12.72
N GLU A 90 -14.51 6.97 12.96
CA GLU A 90 -14.20 7.96 14.00
C GLU A 90 -14.06 7.31 15.39
N THR A 91 -14.95 6.36 15.70
CA THR A 91 -14.89 5.60 16.96
C THR A 91 -13.64 4.72 17.02
N ASN A 92 -13.25 4.09 15.91
CA ASN A 92 -12.05 3.27 15.85
C ASN A 92 -10.77 4.11 16.03
N LEU A 93 -10.67 5.26 15.36
CA LEU A 93 -9.54 6.19 15.51
C LEU A 93 -9.40 6.68 16.95
N LYS A 94 -10.52 7.07 17.59
CA LYS A 94 -10.57 7.47 19.01
C LYS A 94 -10.17 6.35 19.96
N ASN A 95 -10.69 5.14 19.74
CA ASN A 95 -10.36 3.98 20.57
C ASN A 95 -8.87 3.60 20.45
N ALA A 96 -8.28 3.79 19.28
CA ALA A 96 -6.86 3.61 19.03
C ALA A 96 -6.00 4.81 19.50
N ARG A 97 -6.62 5.94 19.86
CA ARG A 97 -5.96 7.19 20.29
C ARG A 97 -5.00 7.73 19.22
N VAL A 98 -5.52 7.80 18.00
CA VAL A 98 -4.81 8.35 16.83
C VAL A 98 -5.66 9.40 16.10
N ASP A 99 -6.81 9.79 16.66
CA ASP A 99 -7.71 10.78 16.08
C ASP A 99 -7.14 12.21 16.08
N ASP A 100 -6.03 12.43 16.79
CA ASP A 100 -5.22 13.65 16.77
C ASP A 100 -4.10 13.63 15.72
N ILE A 101 -3.81 12.46 15.15
CA ILE A 101 -2.73 12.22 14.18
C ILE A 101 -3.29 11.98 12.78
N VAL A 102 -4.44 11.31 12.68
CA VAL A 102 -5.08 10.98 11.40
C VAL A 102 -6.03 12.11 10.99
N ASP A 103 -5.68 12.81 9.91
CA ASP A 103 -6.60 13.70 9.20
C ASP A 103 -7.48 12.85 8.27
N PHE A 104 -8.72 12.58 8.69
CA PHE A 104 -9.65 11.73 7.94
C PHE A 104 -10.58 12.55 7.06
N HIS A 105 -10.51 12.31 5.75
CA HIS A 105 -11.34 12.96 4.74
C HIS A 105 -12.43 11.99 4.23
N HIS A 106 -13.69 12.26 4.61
CA HIS A 106 -14.86 11.50 4.16
C HIS A 106 -15.38 12.04 2.82
N VAL A 107 -14.60 11.84 1.76
CA VAL A 107 -14.82 12.34 0.39
C VAL A 107 -14.20 11.37 -0.61
N PHE A 108 -14.48 11.55 -1.88
CA PHE A 108 -13.78 10.84 -2.95
C PHE A 108 -12.34 11.37 -3.12
N PRO A 109 -11.37 10.53 -3.54
CA PRO A 109 -9.97 10.94 -3.69
C PRO A 109 -9.76 12.13 -4.63
N GLU A 110 -10.54 12.22 -5.72
CA GLU A 110 -10.43 13.29 -6.72
C GLU A 110 -10.89 14.65 -6.16
N GLU A 111 -11.68 14.67 -5.07
CA GLU A 111 -12.10 15.91 -4.42
C GLU A 111 -10.97 16.55 -3.58
N ILE A 112 -9.97 15.76 -3.20
CA ILE A 112 -8.83 16.22 -2.39
C ILE A 112 -7.60 16.50 -3.25
N SER A 113 -7.42 15.79 -4.36
CA SER A 113 -6.24 15.94 -5.21
C SER A 113 -6.09 17.37 -5.76
N GLU A 114 -7.21 18.03 -6.09
CA GLU A 114 -7.22 19.43 -6.56
C GLU A 114 -6.60 20.44 -5.58
N ILE A 115 -6.59 20.11 -4.28
CA ILE A 115 -6.10 21.00 -3.21
C ILE A 115 -4.89 20.42 -2.47
N TRP A 116 -4.39 19.25 -2.89
CA TRP A 116 -3.27 18.61 -2.24
C TRP A 116 -1.97 19.35 -2.58
N ASP A 117 -1.20 19.75 -1.57
CA ASP A 117 0.08 20.44 -1.76
C ASP A 117 1.20 19.90 -0.87
N ARG A 118 0.96 18.75 -0.23
CA ARG A 118 1.81 18.20 0.82
C ARG A 118 2.73 17.10 0.26
N PRO A 119 4.04 17.13 0.56
CA PRO A 119 4.96 16.09 0.10
C PRO A 119 4.61 14.73 0.74
N LEU A 120 4.69 13.66 -0.05
CA LEU A 120 4.39 12.30 0.37
C LEU A 120 5.68 11.49 0.57
N ARG A 121 5.77 10.79 1.71
CA ARG A 121 6.79 9.75 1.93
C ARG A 121 6.24 8.34 1.77
N LEU A 122 4.91 8.20 1.82
CA LEU A 122 4.22 6.94 1.58
C LEU A 122 2.84 7.22 0.98
N LEU A 123 2.60 6.64 -0.20
CA LEU A 123 1.28 6.57 -0.83
C LEU A 123 0.78 5.12 -0.75
N PHE A 124 -0.31 4.90 -0.02
CA PHE A 124 -0.96 3.59 0.10
C PHE A 124 -2.33 3.61 -0.56
N LEU A 125 -2.45 2.88 -1.66
CA LEU A 125 -3.66 2.72 -2.45
C LEU A 125 -4.36 1.43 -2.01
N GLY A 126 -5.34 1.58 -1.12
CA GLY A 126 -5.98 0.51 -0.39
C GLY A 126 -7.44 0.24 -0.76
N ALA A 127 -8.07 1.06 -1.60
CA ALA A 127 -9.44 0.83 -2.00
C ALA A 127 -9.55 -0.22 -3.12
N GLU A 128 -10.71 -0.89 -3.16
CA GLU A 128 -11.02 -1.84 -4.22
C GLU A 128 -11.40 -1.06 -5.49
N HIS A 129 -10.49 -0.99 -6.45
CA HIS A 129 -10.73 -0.25 -7.70
C HIS A 129 -10.76 -1.17 -8.92
N SER A 130 -11.48 -0.73 -9.94
CA SER A 130 -11.17 -1.16 -11.31
C SER A 130 -9.77 -0.67 -11.71
N PRO A 131 -9.17 -1.19 -12.78
CA PRO A 131 -7.91 -0.65 -13.31
C PRO A 131 -7.92 0.87 -13.45
N GLU A 132 -9.00 1.43 -13.98
CA GLU A 132 -9.15 2.87 -14.21
C GLU A 132 -9.20 3.67 -12.90
N GLY A 133 -9.81 3.13 -11.84
CA GLY A 133 -9.83 3.80 -10.54
C GLY A 133 -8.47 3.75 -9.83
N ALA A 134 -7.74 2.63 -9.96
CA ALA A 134 -6.40 2.51 -9.38
C ALA A 134 -5.39 3.41 -10.09
N GLU A 135 -5.52 3.55 -11.41
CA GLU A 135 -4.72 4.45 -12.25
C GLU A 135 -5.02 5.91 -11.91
N ALA A 136 -6.30 6.30 -11.83
CA ALA A 136 -6.69 7.64 -11.42
C ALA A 136 -6.13 8.03 -10.04
N ASP A 137 -6.33 7.19 -9.02
CA ASP A 137 -5.79 7.48 -7.68
C ASP A 137 -4.25 7.49 -7.64
N PHE A 138 -3.58 6.77 -8.54
CA PHE A 138 -2.12 6.83 -8.64
C PHE A 138 -1.67 8.14 -9.30
N ASP A 139 -2.22 8.47 -10.46
CA ASP A 139 -1.85 9.63 -11.25
C ASP A 139 -2.08 10.95 -10.50
N GLU A 140 -3.17 11.05 -9.73
CA GLU A 140 -3.52 12.24 -8.94
C GLU A 140 -2.53 12.53 -7.81
N TYR A 141 -1.75 11.54 -7.35
CA TYR A 141 -0.92 11.68 -6.15
C TYR A 141 0.57 11.38 -6.36
N VAL A 142 0.96 10.75 -7.48
CA VAL A 142 2.34 10.34 -7.75
C VAL A 142 3.32 11.53 -7.78
N GLU A 143 2.87 12.71 -8.24
CA GLU A 143 3.73 13.89 -8.34
C GLU A 143 4.19 14.44 -6.99
N TYR A 144 3.49 14.13 -5.90
CA TYR A 144 3.83 14.57 -4.56
C TYR A 144 4.86 13.67 -3.86
N LEU A 145 5.27 12.57 -4.48
CA LEU A 145 6.25 11.65 -3.91
C LEU A 145 7.63 12.32 -3.77
N THR A 146 8.18 12.22 -2.57
CA THR A 146 9.55 12.68 -2.28
C THR A 146 10.59 11.62 -2.57
N ASP A 147 11.85 12.02 -2.77
CA ASP A 147 12.94 11.07 -2.99
C ASP A 147 13.02 10.04 -1.85
N GLY A 148 12.93 8.76 -2.22
CA GLY A 148 12.91 7.64 -1.30
C GLY A 148 11.52 7.22 -0.81
N ALA A 149 10.44 7.89 -1.24
CA ALA A 149 9.07 7.57 -0.86
C ALA A 149 8.68 6.15 -1.29
N ILE A 150 7.66 5.60 -0.67
CA ILE A 150 7.11 4.29 -1.02
C ILE A 150 5.72 4.47 -1.63
N VAL A 151 5.46 3.75 -2.72
CA VAL A 151 4.09 3.54 -3.24
C VAL A 151 3.73 2.09 -2.99
N ALA A 152 2.50 1.85 -2.53
CA ALA A 152 2.00 0.51 -2.28
C ALA A 152 0.53 0.35 -2.65
N PHE A 153 0.20 -0.77 -3.30
CA PHE A 153 -1.15 -1.14 -3.72
C PHE A 153 -1.60 -2.36 -2.91
N HIS A 154 -2.72 -2.24 -2.19
CA HIS A 154 -3.34 -3.42 -1.56
C HIS A 154 -4.00 -4.29 -2.63
N ASN A 155 -4.24 -5.57 -2.32
CA ASN A 155 -5.00 -6.48 -3.18
C ASN A 155 -4.47 -6.65 -4.62
N ALA A 156 -3.21 -6.28 -4.90
CA ALA A 156 -2.62 -6.28 -6.24
C ALA A 156 -2.57 -7.66 -6.94
N ILE A 157 -2.93 -8.76 -6.28
CA ILE A 157 -3.08 -10.08 -6.95
C ILE A 157 -4.47 -10.70 -6.74
N LYS A 158 -5.41 -9.95 -6.14
CA LYS A 158 -6.80 -10.36 -6.02
C LYS A 158 -7.54 -10.07 -7.32
N ARG A 159 -8.59 -10.85 -7.57
CA ARG A 159 -9.41 -10.69 -8.77
C ARG A 159 -10.16 -9.35 -8.73
N ARG A 160 -10.25 -8.69 -9.88
CA ARG A 160 -10.95 -7.41 -10.07
C ARG A 160 -10.34 -6.21 -9.35
N ASP A 161 -9.07 -6.31 -8.95
CA ASP A 161 -8.35 -5.19 -8.37
C ASP A 161 -7.41 -4.58 -9.41
N GLY A 162 -7.54 -3.28 -9.66
CA GLY A 162 -6.76 -2.55 -10.65
C GLY A 162 -5.27 -2.43 -10.34
N GLY A 163 -4.87 -2.55 -9.07
CA GLY A 163 -3.52 -2.22 -8.62
C GLY A 163 -2.42 -3.06 -9.26
N LEU A 164 -2.72 -4.28 -9.73
CA LEU A 164 -1.72 -5.08 -10.45
C LEU A 164 -1.27 -4.43 -11.74
N VAL A 165 -2.22 -3.89 -12.51
CA VAL A 165 -1.98 -3.35 -13.85
C VAL A 165 -1.07 -2.15 -13.71
N VAL A 166 -1.48 -1.18 -12.89
CA VAL A 166 -0.70 0.03 -12.58
C VAL A 166 0.69 -0.33 -12.05
N PHE A 167 0.76 -1.28 -11.11
CA PHE A 167 2.06 -1.71 -10.59
C PHE A 167 2.96 -2.31 -11.67
N THR A 168 2.42 -3.13 -12.58
CA THR A 168 3.25 -3.73 -13.64
C THR A 168 3.61 -2.76 -14.75
N GLU A 169 2.71 -1.86 -15.14
CA GLU A 169 2.85 -1.01 -16.32
C GLU A 169 3.51 0.33 -15.97
N ASP A 170 3.10 0.97 -14.87
CA ASP A 170 3.53 2.32 -14.50
C ASP A 170 4.62 2.34 -13.42
N ILE A 171 4.74 1.28 -12.60
CA ILE A 171 5.77 1.22 -11.55
C ILE A 171 6.98 0.39 -11.98
N LEU A 172 6.77 -0.86 -12.41
CA LEU A 172 7.89 -1.76 -12.70
C LEU A 172 8.69 -1.36 -13.94
N LEU A 173 8.07 -0.67 -14.91
CA LEU A 173 8.72 -0.23 -16.14
C LEU A 173 9.30 1.19 -16.07
N ASP A 174 8.83 2.01 -15.13
CA ASP A 174 9.28 3.39 -14.96
C ASP A 174 10.71 3.46 -14.36
N GLU A 175 11.52 4.43 -14.77
CA GLU A 175 12.92 4.51 -14.36
C GLU A 175 13.16 5.16 -13.00
N HIS A 176 12.18 5.86 -12.43
CA HIS A 176 12.24 6.47 -11.11
C HIS A 176 11.94 5.46 -9.99
N PHE A 177 11.28 4.33 -10.28
CA PHE A 177 11.02 3.32 -9.26
C PHE A 177 12.17 2.31 -9.13
N GLY A 178 12.71 2.17 -7.92
CA GLY A 178 13.85 1.31 -7.58
C GLY A 178 13.43 -0.04 -6.99
N ALA A 179 13.79 -0.28 -5.72
CA ALA A 179 13.46 -1.52 -5.03
C ALA A 179 11.95 -1.77 -5.06
N ALA A 180 11.53 -2.96 -5.48
CA ALA A 180 10.13 -3.34 -5.60
C ALA A 180 9.90 -4.79 -5.18
N GLY A 181 8.70 -5.08 -4.68
CA GLY A 181 8.36 -6.42 -4.20
C GLY A 181 6.90 -6.59 -3.82
N MET A 182 6.63 -7.72 -3.17
CA MET A 182 5.31 -8.03 -2.64
C MET A 182 5.39 -8.50 -1.18
N CYS A 183 4.36 -8.19 -0.40
CA CYS A 183 4.12 -8.79 0.92
C CYS A 183 2.65 -9.14 1.05
N GLY A 184 2.32 -10.44 1.10
CA GLY A 184 0.93 -10.88 0.97
C GLY A 184 0.35 -10.48 -0.38
N THR A 185 -0.69 -9.65 -0.38
CA THR A 185 -1.28 -9.08 -1.58
C THR A 185 -0.87 -7.64 -1.84
N ILE A 186 -0.03 -7.05 -0.97
CA ILE A 186 0.50 -5.71 -1.16
C ILE A 186 1.65 -5.76 -2.16
N ALA A 187 1.52 -5.04 -3.28
CA ALA A 187 2.64 -4.71 -4.16
C ALA A 187 3.22 -3.35 -3.74
N TRP A 188 4.54 -3.18 -3.77
CA TRP A 188 5.17 -1.93 -3.35
C TRP A 188 6.45 -1.65 -4.14
N ALA A 189 6.79 -0.37 -4.25
CA ALA A 189 8.06 0.10 -4.82
C ALA A 189 8.54 1.38 -4.14
N ARG A 190 9.85 1.61 -4.18
CA ARG A 190 10.50 2.84 -3.74
C ARG A 190 10.65 3.80 -4.92
N TYR A 191 10.23 5.04 -4.75
CA TYR A 191 10.43 6.15 -5.68
C TYR A 191 11.80 6.81 -5.47
N HIS A 192 12.42 7.24 -6.56
CA HIS A 192 13.66 8.02 -6.57
C HIS A 192 13.47 9.26 -7.45
N GLY A 193 13.82 10.44 -6.93
CA GLY A 193 13.82 11.67 -7.73
C GLY A 193 14.87 11.63 -8.84
N ASP A 194 15.97 10.90 -8.64
CA ASP A 194 16.99 10.64 -9.66
C ASP A 194 16.90 9.16 -10.15
N PRO A 195 16.54 8.92 -11.43
CA PRO A 195 16.39 7.57 -11.96
C PRO A 195 17.71 6.77 -12.00
N ALA A 196 18.87 7.44 -11.92
CA ALA A 196 20.15 6.75 -11.81
C ALA A 196 20.22 5.89 -10.52
N GLN A 197 19.59 6.32 -9.44
CA GLN A 197 19.56 5.59 -8.16
C GLN A 197 18.72 4.30 -8.23
N ALA A 198 17.66 4.31 -9.05
CA ALA A 198 16.79 3.17 -9.28
C ALA A 198 17.39 2.13 -10.25
N SER A 199 18.35 2.52 -11.09
CA SER A 199 18.91 1.67 -12.15
C SER A 199 19.50 0.33 -11.66
N LYS A 200 20.03 0.28 -10.44
CA LYS A 200 20.58 -0.95 -9.82
C LYS A 200 19.52 -2.05 -9.62
N PHE A 201 18.24 -1.71 -9.66
CA PHE A 201 17.13 -2.64 -9.45
C PHE A 201 16.49 -3.15 -10.74
N ARG A 202 16.96 -2.75 -11.92
CA ARG A 202 16.35 -3.12 -13.22
C ARG A 202 16.14 -4.61 -13.39
N ASP A 203 17.15 -5.44 -13.06
CA ASP A 203 17.04 -6.89 -13.18
C ASP A 203 16.03 -7.49 -12.19
N GLN A 204 15.98 -6.96 -10.96
CA GLN A 204 15.00 -7.36 -9.96
C GLN A 204 13.58 -7.01 -10.44
N LYS A 205 13.36 -5.79 -10.93
CA LYS A 205 12.07 -5.35 -11.46
C LYS A 205 11.64 -6.15 -12.67
N ALA A 206 12.54 -6.40 -13.63
CA ALA A 206 12.26 -7.22 -14.81
C ALA A 206 11.86 -8.65 -14.43
N LYS A 207 12.52 -9.25 -13.44
CA LYS A 207 12.14 -10.56 -12.91
C LYS A 207 10.76 -10.54 -12.25
N LEU A 208 10.47 -9.52 -11.44
CA LEU A 208 9.17 -9.37 -10.80
C LEU A 208 8.05 -9.16 -11.83
N TYR A 209 8.29 -8.32 -12.84
CA TYR A 209 7.40 -8.11 -13.98
C TYR A 209 7.06 -9.44 -14.66
N GLN A 210 8.07 -10.23 -15.04
CA GLN A 210 7.86 -11.57 -15.64
C GLN A 210 7.06 -12.54 -14.75
N GLN A 211 7.14 -12.39 -13.43
CA GLN A 211 6.37 -13.20 -12.48
C GLN A 211 4.91 -12.73 -12.36
N LEU A 212 4.65 -11.42 -12.50
CA LEU A 212 3.35 -10.80 -12.30
C LEU A 212 2.50 -10.68 -13.57
N THR A 213 3.10 -10.40 -14.73
CA THR A 213 2.37 -10.26 -16.01
C THR A 213 1.43 -11.44 -16.31
N PRO A 214 1.79 -12.72 -16.03
CA PRO A 214 0.88 -13.84 -16.28
C PRO A 214 -0.42 -13.78 -15.46
N LEU A 215 -0.46 -13.02 -14.36
CA LEU A 215 -1.65 -12.83 -13.54
C LEU A 215 -2.62 -11.78 -14.08
N ILE A 216 -2.16 -10.83 -14.90
CA ILE A 216 -2.96 -9.70 -15.40
C ILE A 216 -4.29 -10.17 -16.03
N PRO A 217 -4.32 -11.19 -16.91
CA PRO A 217 -5.58 -11.64 -17.50
C PRO A 217 -6.57 -12.20 -16.46
N PHE A 218 -6.10 -12.67 -15.30
CA PHE A 218 -6.94 -13.23 -14.24
C PHE A 218 -7.51 -12.15 -13.32
N VAL A 219 -6.73 -11.08 -13.12
CA VAL A 219 -7.10 -9.93 -12.31
C VAL A 219 -8.03 -9.00 -13.08
N ALA A 220 -7.73 -8.70 -14.35
CA ALA A 220 -8.47 -7.77 -15.19
C ALA A 220 -9.78 -8.34 -15.79
N GLN A 221 -9.96 -9.67 -15.88
CA GLN A 221 -11.14 -10.25 -16.55
C GLN A 221 -12.26 -10.67 -15.59
N ASP A 222 -13.50 -10.29 -15.94
CA ASP A 222 -14.71 -10.69 -15.22
C ASP A 222 -15.26 -12.09 -15.58
N ARG A 223 -14.53 -12.86 -16.41
CA ARG A 223 -15.03 -14.15 -16.91
C ARG A 223 -14.95 -15.25 -15.84
N LYS A 224 -15.93 -16.16 -15.86
CA LYS A 224 -15.90 -17.39 -15.05
C LYS A 224 -14.67 -18.23 -15.41
N GLN A 225 -13.73 -18.31 -14.48
CA GLN A 225 -12.52 -19.11 -14.61
C GLN A 225 -12.84 -20.61 -14.63
N SER A 226 -12.33 -21.30 -15.65
CA SER A 226 -12.33 -22.76 -15.75
C SER A 226 -11.46 -23.38 -14.64
N TRP A 227 -11.67 -24.66 -14.33
CA TRP A 227 -10.87 -25.36 -13.33
C TRP A 227 -9.36 -25.33 -13.65
N TRP A 228 -8.99 -25.49 -14.94
CA TRP A 228 -7.61 -25.41 -15.41
C TRP A 228 -6.98 -24.03 -15.20
N SER A 229 -7.75 -22.97 -15.46
CA SER A 229 -7.29 -21.60 -15.24
C SER A 229 -7.03 -21.31 -13.75
N ARG A 230 -7.85 -21.85 -12.84
CA ARG A 230 -7.62 -21.75 -11.39
C ARG A 230 -6.38 -22.53 -10.92
N LEU A 231 -6.12 -23.70 -11.51
CA LEU A 231 -4.94 -24.49 -11.19
C LEU A 231 -3.66 -23.77 -11.69
N SER A 232 -3.70 -23.22 -12.91
CA SER A 232 -2.60 -22.43 -13.46
C SER A 232 -2.33 -21.19 -12.62
N LEU A 233 -3.38 -20.47 -12.20
CA LEU A 233 -3.26 -19.31 -11.31
C LEU A 233 -2.53 -19.68 -10.01
N LYS A 234 -2.96 -20.75 -9.33
CA LYS A 234 -2.29 -21.23 -8.12
C LYS A 234 -0.82 -21.60 -8.32
N LEU A 235 -0.46 -22.10 -9.51
CA LEU A 235 0.94 -22.40 -9.84
C LEU A 235 1.76 -21.13 -10.10
N GLN A 236 1.15 -20.11 -10.71
CA GLN A 236 1.78 -18.80 -10.93
C GLN A 236 1.96 -18.05 -9.61
N GLU A 237 0.95 -18.03 -8.75
CA GLU A 237 1.01 -17.42 -7.41
C GLU A 237 2.17 -17.96 -6.56
N ARG A 238 2.49 -19.26 -6.68
CA ARG A 238 3.63 -19.87 -5.97
C ARG A 238 4.99 -19.33 -6.40
N ARG A 239 5.09 -18.70 -7.57
CA ARG A 239 6.34 -18.10 -8.05
C ARG A 239 6.53 -16.67 -7.54
N ILE A 240 5.52 -16.09 -6.92
CA ILE A 240 5.53 -14.71 -6.47
C ILE A 240 6.15 -14.64 -5.07
N PRO A 241 7.19 -13.82 -4.87
CA PRO A 241 7.82 -13.66 -3.56
C PRO A 241 6.95 -12.76 -2.67
N HIS A 242 5.91 -13.33 -2.06
CA HIS A 242 4.96 -12.60 -1.21
C HIS A 242 5.03 -12.98 0.28
N GLN A 243 6.17 -13.49 0.75
CA GLN A 243 6.32 -13.99 2.12
C GLN A 243 6.39 -12.84 3.15
N ASP A 244 6.43 -13.22 4.44
CA ASP A 244 6.79 -12.25 5.47
C ASP A 244 8.16 -11.65 5.17
N VAL A 245 8.29 -10.37 5.51
CA VAL A 245 9.48 -9.59 5.27
C VAL A 245 10.19 -9.41 6.59
N GLU A 246 11.49 -9.74 6.63
CA GLU A 246 12.33 -9.50 7.82
C GLU A 246 12.72 -8.01 7.84
N PRO A 247 12.37 -7.23 8.88
CA PRO A 247 12.48 -5.77 8.86
C PRO A 247 13.87 -5.22 8.53
N GLU A 248 14.93 -5.79 9.10
CA GLU A 248 16.29 -5.28 8.89
C GLU A 248 16.83 -5.65 7.51
N SER A 249 16.60 -6.89 7.05
CA SER A 249 16.90 -7.30 5.68
C SER A 249 16.18 -6.43 4.66
N TRP A 250 14.90 -6.15 4.87
CA TRP A 250 14.14 -5.30 3.97
C TRP A 250 14.69 -3.88 3.91
N LEU A 251 14.90 -3.23 5.06
CA LEU A 251 15.41 -1.87 5.07
C LEU A 251 16.79 -1.78 4.39
N ARG A 252 17.66 -2.79 4.58
CA ARG A 252 18.96 -2.87 3.89
C ARG A 252 18.84 -3.03 2.37
N ASN A 253 17.83 -3.77 1.90
CA ASN A 253 17.62 -4.02 0.48
C ASN A 253 16.89 -2.86 -0.23
N VAL A 254 16.16 -2.05 0.54
CA VAL A 254 15.40 -0.91 0.02
C VAL A 254 16.19 0.39 0.06
N ALA A 255 17.13 0.55 1.01
CA ALA A 255 18.04 1.71 1.10
C ALA A 255 19.00 1.82 -0.11
#